data_AF-A0A0L6W9S7-F1
#
_entry.id   AF-A0A0L6W9S7-F1
#
_cell.length_a   1.000
_cell.length_b   1.000
_cell.length_c   1.000
_cell.angle_alpha   90.00
_cell.angle_beta   90.00
_cell.angle_gamma   90.00
#
_symmetry.space_group_name_H-M   'P 1'
#
loop_
_entity.id
_entity.type
_entity.pdbx_description
1 polymer ?
#
loop_
_entity_poly.entity_id
_entity_poly.type
_entity_poly.pdbx_seq_one_letter_code
_entity_poly.pdbx_strand_id
1 'polypeptide(L)' 'MPKQVEDLLEKIIRNFFWNSESKPTIGLNILRCPQEKGGRKLLDIRVRNKVIEIMKAKRYLNLGPECPR' A
#
# COMPACT_ATOMS: atom_id res chain seq x y z
N MET A 1 -3.18 -7.80 7.23
CA MET A 1 -2.00 -8.68 7.07
C MET A 1 -1.18 -8.60 8.36
N PRO A 2 -0.41 -9.63 8.77
CA PRO A 2 0.48 -9.50 9.93
C PRO A 2 1.50 -8.38 9.72
N LYS A 3 1.72 -7.56 10.75
CA LYS A 3 2.57 -6.36 10.68
C LYS A 3 4.01 -6.67 10.23
N GLN A 4 4.56 -7.79 10.69
CA GLN A 4 5.90 -8.26 10.31
C GLN A 4 6.06 -8.44 8.79
N VAL A 5 5.02 -8.93 8.11
CA VAL A 5 5.02 -9.13 6.66
C VAL A 5 4.91 -7.80 5.93
N GLU A 6 4.09 -6.87 6.45
CA GLU A 6 3.97 -5.52 5.89
C GLU A 6 5.31 -4.77 5.94
N ASP A 7 6.01 -4.82 7.08
CA ASP A 7 7.30 -4.15 7.27
C ASP A 7 8.39 -4.80 6.40
N LEU A 8 8.39 -6.13 6.24
CA LEU A 8 9.29 -6.84 5.34
C LEU A 8 9.09 -6.42 3.88
N LEU A 9 7.84 -6.37 3.41
CA LEU A 9 7.53 -5.97 2.04
C LEU A 9 7.88 -4.49 1.80
N GLU A 10 7.65 -3.61 2.78
CA GLU A 10 8.05 -2.20 2.69
C GLU A 10 9.56 -2.05 2.56
N LYS A 11 10.34 -2.88 3.27
CA LYS A 11 11.81 -2.94 3.13
C LYS A 11 12.23 -3.44 1.75
N ILE A 12 11.59 -4.49 1.22
CA ILE A 12 11.87 -5.02 -0.12
C ILE A 12 11.60 -3.97 -1.19
N ILE A 13 10.45 -3.30 -1.12
CA ILE A 13 10.08 -2.23 -2.06
C ILE A 13 11.12 -1.10 -2.02
N ARG A 14 11.53 -0.68 -0.82
CA ARG A 14 12.53 0.38 -0.65
C ARG A 14 13.89 -0.03 -1.25
N ASN A 15 14.36 -1.23 -0.93
CA ASN A 15 15.63 -1.74 -1.45
C ASN A 15 15.60 -1.87 -2.97
N PHE A 16 14.49 -2.38 -3.52
CA PHE A 16 14.30 -2.48 -4.97
C PHE A 16 14.33 -1.11 -5.64
N PHE A 17 13.64 -0.12 -5.09
CA PHE A 17 13.54 1.21 -5.69
C PHE A 17 14.88 1.96 -5.71
N TRP A 18 15.68 1.82 -4.65
CA TRP A 18 16.93 2.57 -4.50
C TRP A 18 18.19 1.77 -4.85
N ASN A 19 18.04 0.48 -5.19
CA ASN A 19 19.13 -0.45 -5.47
C ASN A 19 20.30 -0.37 -4.46
N SER A 20 20.00 -0.02 -3.21
CA SER A 20 20.98 0.15 -2.15
C SER A 20 20.32 0.07 -0.78
N GLU A 21 21.08 -0.37 0.22
CA GLU A 21 20.66 -0.35 1.64
C GLU A 21 20.77 1.05 2.28
N SER A 22 21.21 2.04 1.50
CA SER A 22 21.47 3.40 1.98
C SER A 22 20.20 4.19 2.31
N LYS A 23 20.36 5.36 2.95
CA LYS A 23 19.23 6.25 3.25
C LYS A 23 18.69 6.81 1.92
N PRO A 24 17.39 6.62 1.61
CA PRO A 24 16.81 7.05 0.36
C PRO A 24 16.87 8.57 0.26
N THR A 25 17.25 9.06 -0.92
CA THR A 25 17.37 10.51 -1.19
C THR A 25 16.01 11.21 -1.11
N ILE A 26 14.91 10.48 -1.32
CA ILE A 26 13.55 10.98 -1.28
C ILE A 26 12.73 10.15 -0.29
N GLY A 27 11.98 10.83 0.58
CA GLY A 27 11.10 10.17 1.54
C GLY A 27 9.97 9.39 0.86
N LEU A 28 9.57 8.26 1.45
CA LEU A 28 8.51 7.37 0.93
C LEU A 28 7.17 8.09 0.71
N ASN A 29 6.86 9.09 1.54
CA ASN A 29 5.63 9.89 1.41
C ASN A 29 5.55 10.60 0.06
N ILE A 30 6.67 11.12 -0.44
CA ILE A 30 6.75 11.79 -1.74
C ILE A 30 6.65 10.76 -2.87
N LEU A 31 7.35 9.61 -2.74
CA LEU A 31 7.30 8.55 -3.74
C LEU A 31 5.88 7.97 -3.92
N ARG A 32 5.10 7.90 -2.84
CA ARG A 32 3.69 7.47 -2.85
C ARG A 32 2.76 8.46 -3.55
N CYS A 33 3.15 9.72 -3.71
CA CYS A 33 2.32 10.71 -4.38
C CYS A 33 2.13 10.39 -5.88
N PRO A 34 1.07 10.95 -6.50
CA PRO A 34 0.86 10.91 -7.94
C PRO A 34 2.04 11.53 -8.71
N GLN A 35 2.26 11.07 -9.95
CA GLN A 35 3.34 11.55 -10.82
C GLN A 35 3.22 13.05 -11.11
N GLU A 36 1.98 13.53 -11.19
CA GLU A 36 1.59 14.92 -11.42
C GLU A 36 2.05 15.84 -10.26
N LYS A 37 2.34 15.26 -9.08
CA LYS A 37 2.87 15.96 -7.89
C LYS A 37 4.36 15.67 -7.67
N GLY A 38 5.08 15.15 -8.67
CA GLY A 38 6.48 14.76 -8.56
C GLY A 38 6.73 13.44 -7.83
N GLY A 39 5.67 12.68 -7.54
CA GLY A 39 5.78 11.34 -6.98
C GLY A 39 6.01 10.26 -8.04
N ARG A 40 6.07 9.00 -7.61
CA ARG A 40 6.29 7.83 -8.48
C ARG A 40 5.13 6.85 -8.43
N LYS A 41 4.00 7.23 -7.82
CA LYS A 41 2.84 6.35 -7.57
C LYS A 41 3.28 5.04 -6.88
N LEU A 42 4.25 5.13 -5.96
CA LEU A 42 4.75 3.98 -5.22
C LEU A 42 3.64 3.38 -4.35
N LEU A 43 3.50 2.06 -4.37
CA LEU A 43 2.45 1.36 -3.64
C LEU A 43 2.64 1.52 -2.11
N ASP A 44 1.60 1.98 -1.44
CA ASP A 44 1.49 1.93 0.02
C ASP A 44 0.73 0.66 0.45
N ILE A 45 1.47 -0.34 0.96
CA ILE A 45 0.91 -1.63 1.38
C ILE A 45 -0.05 -1.46 2.56
N ARG A 46 0.27 -0.57 3.51
CA ARG A 46 -0.54 -0.36 4.72
C ARG A 46 -1.90 0.23 4.34
N VAL A 47 -1.89 1.25 3.49
CA VAL A 47 -3.13 1.85 2.97
C VAL A 47 -3.91 0.84 2.13
N ARG A 48 -3.25 0.09 1.25
CA ARG A 48 -3.90 -0.96 0.45
C ARG A 48 -4.61 -2.00 1.33
N ASN A 49 -3.94 -2.53 2.35
CA ASN A 49 -4.54 -3.51 3.26
C ASN A 49 -5.73 -2.93 4.03
N LYS A 50 -5.63 -1.67 4.49
CA LYS A 50 -6.76 -0.99 5.13
C LYS A 50 -7.95 -0.85 4.18
N VAL A 51 -7.70 -0.48 2.93
CA VAL A 51 -8.76 -0.36 1.91
C VAL A 51 -9.39 -1.71 1.60
N ILE A 52 -8.62 -2.81 1.58
CA ILE A 52 -9.17 -4.17 1.40
C ILE A 52 -10.19 -4.50 2.49
N GLU A 53 -9.88 -4.22 3.76
CA GLU A 53 -10.82 -4.48 4.86
C GLU A 53 -12.07 -3.60 4.76
N ILE A 54 -11.93 -2.33 4.38
CA ILE A 54 -13.07 -1.43 4.13
C ILE A 54 -13.93 -1.95 2.98
N MET A 55 -13.32 -2.41 1.89
CA MET A 55 -14.04 -2.94 0.73
C MET A 55 -14.76 -4.24 1.05
N LYS A 56 -14.17 -5.12 1.88
CA LYS A 56 -14.86 -6.31 2.40
C LYS A 56 -16.09 -5.91 3.22
N ALA A 57 -15.92 -4.98 4.16
CA ALA A 57 -17.04 -4.48 4.97
C ALA A 57 -18.16 -3.88 4.10
N LYS A 58 -17.81 -3.02 3.14
CA LYS A 58 -18.75 -2.47 2.15
C LYS A 58 -19.49 -3.58 1.41
N ARG A 59 -18.78 -4.65 1.03
CA ARG A 59 -19.36 -5.78 0.31
C ARG A 59 -20.33 -6.58 1.17
N TYR A 60 -20.01 -6.86 2.44
CA TYR A 60 -20.92 -7.55 3.36
C TYR A 60 -22.14 -6.71 3.74
N LEU A 61 -22.01 -5.39 3.79
CA LEU A 61 -23.13 -4.48 4.04
C LEU A 61 -24.04 -4.30 2.82
N ASN A 62 -23.63 -4.76 1.64
CA ASN A 62 -24.48 -4.76 0.47
C ASN A 62 -25.46 -5.95 0.55
N LEU A 63 -26.65 -5.72 1.10
CA LEU A 63 -27.70 -6.75 1.29
C LEU A 63 -28.40 -7.19 -0.03
N GLY A 64 -27.91 -6.73 -1.18
CA GLY A 64 -28.38 -7.17 -2.48
C GLY A 64 -27.93 -8.59 -2.86
N PRO A 65 -28.29 -9.06 -4.06
CA PRO A 65 -27.94 -10.41 -4.54
C PRO A 65 -26.43 -10.65 -4.67
N GLU A 66 -25.62 -9.59 -4.75
CA GLU A 66 -24.14 -9.63 -4.80
C GLU A 66 -23.47 -9.83 -3.42
N CYS A 67 -24.27 -9.95 -2.35
CA CYS A 67 -23.77 -10.19 -1.00
C CYS A 67 -23.04 -11.54 -0.92
N PRO A 68 -21.77 -11.58 -0.49
CA PRO A 68 -21.07 -12.83 -0.24
C PRO A 68 -21.72 -13.56 0.96
N ARG A 69 -22.17 -14.80 0.74
CA ARG A 69 -22.71 -15.71 1.76
C ARG A 69 -21.61 -16.42 2.53
#